data_AF-A0A378CJS1-F1
#
_entry.id   AF-A0A378CJS1-F1
#
_cell.length_a   1.000
_cell.length_b   1.000
_cell.length_c   1.000
_cell.angle_alpha   90.00
_cell.angle_beta   90.00
_cell.angle_gamma   90.00
#
_symmetry.space_group_name_H-M   'P 1'
#
loop_
_entity.id
_entity.type
_entity.pdbx_description
1 polymer ?
#
loop_
_entity_poly.entity_id
_entity_poly.type
_entity_poly.pdbx_seq_one_letter_code
_entity_poly.pdbx_strand_id
1 'polypeptide(L)'
;MTPYLQFNRHQWAALRDSVPMTLTEEEITRLKGINEDLSLEEVAEIYLPLSRLLNFYISSNLRRQAVLEQFLGTNGQRIPYIISIAGSVAVGKSTTARVLQALLSRWPEHRHVELITTDGFLHPNSVLKERGLMEEKRLSAVL
;
A
#
# COMPACT_ATOMS: atom_id res chain seq x y z
N MET A 1 3.47 25.56 12.63
CA MET A 1 3.61 24.75 11.40
C MET A 1 3.64 23.29 11.80
N THR A 2 2.86 22.45 11.13
CA THR A 2 2.91 20.99 11.30
C THR A 2 3.86 20.39 10.26
N PRO A 3 4.42 19.19 10.47
CA PRO A 3 5.22 18.50 9.47
C PRO A 3 4.37 17.88 8.33
N TYR A 4 3.07 18.16 8.27
CA TYR A 4 2.12 17.53 7.37
C TYR A 4 1.43 18.57 6.48
N LEU A 5 1.37 18.29 5.19
CA LEU A 5 0.46 18.97 4.28
C LEU A 5 -0.94 18.37 4.44
N GLN A 6 -1.94 19.24 4.61
CA GLN A 6 -3.33 18.82 4.77
C GLN A 6 -4.11 19.14 3.51
N PHE A 7 -4.89 18.15 3.07
CA PHE A 7 -5.79 18.26 1.92
C PHE A 7 -7.17 17.81 2.36
N ASN A 8 -8.19 18.57 2.02
CA ASN A 8 -9.56 18.05 2.03
C ASN A 8 -9.78 17.14 0.81
N ARG A 9 -10.92 16.43 0.78
CA ARG A 9 -11.25 15.47 -0.28
C ARG A 9 -11.19 16.10 -1.68
N HIS A 10 -11.78 17.28 -1.87
CA HIS A 10 -11.80 17.94 -3.18
C HIS A 10 -10.41 18.36 -3.65
N GLN A 11 -9.59 18.90 -2.74
CA GLN A 11 -8.19 19.26 -3.03
C GLN A 11 -7.37 18.04 -3.42
N TRP A 12 -7.59 16.90 -2.74
CA TRP A 12 -6.89 15.66 -3.04
C TRP A 12 -7.33 15.06 -4.38
N ALA A 13 -8.64 14.98 -4.64
CA ALA A 13 -9.19 14.44 -5.87
C ALA A 13 -8.73 15.20 -7.12
N ALA A 14 -8.54 16.53 -7.01
CA ALA A 14 -8.02 17.36 -8.09
C ALA A 14 -6.58 17.00 -8.52
N LEU A 15 -5.81 16.28 -7.69
CA LEU A 15 -4.45 15.82 -8.05
C LEU A 15 -4.47 14.65 -9.05
N ARG A 16 -5.66 14.15 -9.41
CA ARG A 16 -5.85 13.08 -10.38
C ARG A 16 -5.41 13.44 -11.78
N ASP A 17 -5.53 14.71 -12.19
CA ASP A 17 -5.65 15.28 -13.56
C ASP A 17 -4.76 14.74 -14.71
N SER A 18 -3.85 13.80 -14.46
CA SER A 18 -2.99 13.21 -15.49
C SER A 18 -2.91 11.68 -15.46
N VAL A 19 -3.65 10.99 -14.58
CA VAL A 19 -3.61 9.52 -14.49
C VAL A 19 -4.93 8.93 -14.98
N PRO A 20 -4.92 8.12 -16.05
CA PRO A 20 -6.12 7.45 -16.53
C PRO A 20 -6.62 6.44 -15.49
N MET A 21 -7.93 6.22 -15.46
CA MET A 21 -8.49 5.13 -14.66
C MET A 21 -8.08 3.81 -15.30
N THR A 22 -7.32 3.00 -14.56
CA THR A 22 -6.77 1.72 -15.05
C THR A 22 -7.53 0.50 -14.56
N LEU A 23 -8.42 0.66 -13.57
CA LEU A 23 -9.24 -0.42 -13.02
C LEU A 23 -10.66 -0.36 -13.58
N THR A 24 -11.20 -1.53 -13.94
CA THR A 24 -12.61 -1.68 -14.31
C THR A 24 -13.48 -1.84 -13.07
N GLU A 25 -14.80 -1.61 -13.20
CA GLU A 25 -15.75 -1.81 -12.11
C GLU A 25 -15.77 -3.26 -11.59
N GLU A 26 -15.62 -4.23 -12.49
CA GLU A 26 -15.50 -5.65 -12.14
C GLU A 26 -14.26 -5.93 -11.30
N GLU A 27 -13.13 -5.29 -11.64
CA GLU A 27 -11.89 -5.41 -10.88
C GLU A 27 -12.02 -4.77 -9.50
N ILE A 28 -12.64 -3.60 -9.41
CA ILE A 28 -12.93 -2.95 -8.12
C ILE A 28 -13.81 -3.85 -7.27
N THR A 29 -14.81 -4.50 -7.87
CA THR A 29 -15.69 -5.45 -7.19
C THR A 29 -14.93 -6.67 -6.67
N ARG A 30 -13.93 -7.18 -7.41
CA ARG A 30 -13.04 -8.25 -6.94
C ARG A 30 -12.11 -7.82 -5.81
N LEU A 31 -11.75 -6.53 -5.75
CA LEU A 31 -10.90 -5.96 -4.70
C LEU A 31 -11.66 -5.69 -3.41
N LYS A 32 -13.00 -5.66 -3.44
CA LYS A 32 -13.82 -5.54 -2.24
C LYS A 32 -13.47 -6.66 -1.25
N GLY A 33 -13.35 -6.30 0.02
CA GLY A 33 -13.35 -7.27 1.11
C GLY A 33 -14.76 -7.77 1.38
N ILE A 34 -14.88 -8.70 2.32
CA ILE A 34 -16.16 -9.26 2.76
C ILE A 34 -17.10 -8.18 3.37
N ASN A 35 -16.59 -6.96 3.65
CA ASN A 35 -17.33 -5.99 4.47
C ASN A 35 -17.06 -4.50 4.15
N GLU A 36 -16.66 -4.13 2.92
CA GLU A 36 -16.31 -2.73 2.60
C GLU A 36 -16.94 -2.19 1.31
N ASP A 37 -17.55 -1.01 1.42
CA ASP A 37 -18.09 -0.21 0.33
C ASP A 37 -16.97 0.52 -0.44
N LEU A 38 -16.14 -0.25 -1.17
CA LEU A 38 -15.19 0.35 -2.12
C LEU A 38 -15.93 0.72 -3.41
N SER A 39 -16.19 2.02 -3.62
CA SER A 39 -16.82 2.52 -4.84
C SER A 39 -15.77 2.87 -5.92
N LEU A 40 -16.21 2.93 -7.17
CA LEU A 40 -15.36 3.37 -8.28
C LEU A 40 -14.92 4.83 -8.11
N GLU A 41 -15.79 5.66 -7.55
CA GLU A 41 -15.53 7.05 -7.20
C GLU A 41 -14.43 7.15 -6.13
N GLU A 42 -14.49 6.34 -5.08
CA GLU A 42 -13.46 6.31 -4.03
C GLU A 42 -12.08 5.93 -4.62
N VAL A 43 -12.05 4.94 -5.51
CA VAL A 43 -10.82 4.56 -6.23
C VAL A 43 -10.29 5.71 -7.06
N ALA A 44 -11.16 6.40 -7.79
CA ALA A 44 -10.76 7.49 -8.68
C ALA A 44 -10.30 8.76 -7.94
N GLU A 45 -10.98 9.11 -6.85
CA GLU A 45 -10.74 10.35 -6.11
C GLU A 45 -9.65 10.22 -5.05
N ILE A 46 -9.52 9.05 -4.42
CA ILE A 46 -8.60 8.86 -3.29
C ILE A 46 -7.39 8.02 -3.68
N TYR A 47 -7.63 6.82 -4.20
CA TYR A 47 -6.57 5.83 -4.41
C TYR A 47 -5.74 6.09 -5.66
N LEU A 48 -6.31 6.63 -6.74
CA LEU A 48 -5.55 7.01 -7.93
C LEU A 48 -4.50 8.11 -7.62
N PRO A 49 -4.86 9.27 -7.03
CA PRO A 49 -3.86 10.26 -6.63
C PRO A 49 -2.82 9.71 -5.66
N LEU A 50 -3.22 8.85 -4.71
CA LEU A 50 -2.29 8.21 -3.78
C LEU A 50 -1.29 7.30 -4.50
N SER A 51 -1.76 6.44 -5.41
CA SER A 51 -0.89 5.56 -6.20
C SER A 51 0.12 6.35 -7.04
N ARG A 52 -0.31 7.51 -7.58
CA ARG A 52 0.56 8.44 -8.31
C ARG A 52 1.61 9.05 -7.41
N LEU A 53 1.22 9.51 -6.22
CA LEU A 53 2.15 10.06 -5.24
C LEU A 53 3.20 9.01 -4.86
N LEU A 54 2.77 7.78 -4.54
CA LEU A 54 3.67 6.67 -4.25
C LEU A 54 4.60 6.37 -5.43
N ASN A 55 4.10 6.41 -6.68
CA ASN A 55 4.91 6.25 -7.87
C ASN A 55 6.04 7.30 -7.95
N PHE A 56 5.78 8.56 -7.60
CA PHE A 56 6.83 9.58 -7.54
C PHE A 56 7.90 9.27 -6.49
N TYR A 57 7.51 8.80 -5.30
CA TYR A 57 8.47 8.38 -4.26
C TYR A 57 9.32 7.20 -4.71
N ILE A 58 8.70 6.16 -5.28
CA ILE A 58 9.40 4.97 -5.79
C ILE A 58 10.40 5.37 -6.89
N SER A 59 9.94 6.12 -7.90
CA SER A 59 10.79 6.54 -9.02
C SER A 59 11.93 7.46 -8.59
N SER A 60 11.71 8.32 -7.59
CA SER A 60 12.78 9.15 -7.01
C SER A 60 13.83 8.30 -6.29
N ASN A 61 13.39 7.30 -5.52
CA ASN A 61 14.27 6.38 -4.81
C ASN A 61 15.14 5.56 -5.80
N LEU A 62 14.54 5.02 -6.87
CA LEU A 62 15.26 4.28 -7.90
C LEU A 62 16.30 5.13 -8.62
N ARG A 63 15.98 6.39 -8.95
CA ARG A 63 16.97 7.32 -9.54
C ARG A 63 18.12 7.60 -8.59
N ARG A 64 17.83 7.83 -7.31
CA ARG A 64 18.87 8.03 -6.28
C ARG A 64 19.76 6.80 -6.16
N GLN A 65 19.18 5.60 -6.18
CA GLN A 65 19.93 4.35 -6.12
C GLN A 65 20.89 4.22 -7.31
N ALA A 66 20.43 4.49 -8.53
CA ALA A 66 21.30 4.43 -9.72
C ALA A 66 22.51 5.39 -9.63
N VAL A 67 22.32 6.60 -9.10
CA VAL A 67 23.43 7.55 -8.88
C VAL A 67 24.43 7.02 -7.85
N LEU A 68 23.95 6.43 -6.75
CA LEU A 68 24.82 5.84 -5.73
C LEU A 68 25.60 4.63 -6.26
N GLU A 69 24.95 3.77 -7.03
CA GLU A 69 25.61 2.60 -7.66
C GLU A 69 26.73 3.03 -8.59
N GLN A 70 26.50 4.05 -9.42
CA GLN A 70 27.51 4.63 -10.29
C GLN A 70 28.68 5.23 -9.51
N PHE A 71 28.39 5.99 -8.44
CA PHE A 71 29.42 6.62 -7.61
C PHE A 71 30.27 5.61 -6.84
N LEU A 72 29.64 4.56 -6.30
CA LEU A 72 30.31 3.53 -5.50
C LEU A 72 30.96 2.43 -6.35
N GLY A 73 30.71 2.39 -7.66
CA GLY A 73 31.23 1.36 -8.56
C GLY A 73 30.68 -0.04 -8.28
N THR A 74 29.47 -0.13 -7.72
CA THR A 74 28.83 -1.40 -7.36
C THR A 74 27.83 -1.82 -8.43
N ASN A 75 27.82 -3.10 -8.78
CA ASN A 75 26.69 -3.70 -9.51
C ASN A 75 25.57 -3.98 -8.49
N GLY A 76 24.70 -2.99 -8.29
CA GLY A 76 23.66 -3.06 -7.28
C GLY A 76 22.66 -4.18 -7.56
N GLN A 77 22.28 -4.89 -6.49
CA GLN A 77 21.11 -5.77 -6.53
C GLN A 77 19.84 -4.91 -6.50
N ARG A 78 18.79 -5.37 -7.18
CA ARG A 78 17.49 -4.69 -7.16
C ARG A 78 16.89 -4.80 -5.77
N ILE A 79 16.93 -3.70 -5.01
CA ILE A 79 16.36 -3.64 -3.66
C ILE A 79 14.86 -3.36 -3.77
N PRO A 80 13.99 -4.17 -3.12
CA PRO A 80 12.56 -3.91 -3.09
C PRO A 80 12.22 -2.59 -2.39
N TYR A 81 11.24 -1.86 -2.91
CA TYR A 81 10.65 -0.71 -2.22
C TYR A 81 9.51 -1.21 -1.32
N ILE A 82 9.62 -0.98 -0.01
CA ILE A 82 8.65 -1.47 0.98
C ILE A 82 7.66 -0.35 1.34
N ILE A 83 6.35 -0.66 1.28
CA ILE A 83 5.27 0.20 1.74
C ILE A 83 4.54 -0.52 2.87
N SER A 84 4.53 0.06 4.07
CA SER A 84 3.79 -0.47 5.22
C SER A 84 2.45 0.25 5.38
N ILE A 85 1.38 -0.50 5.66
CA ILE A 85 0.04 0.02 5.92
C ILE A 85 -0.38 -0.40 7.33
N ALA A 86 -0.45 0.56 8.24
CA ALA A 86 -0.79 0.34 9.65
C ALA A 86 -2.13 1.00 10.02
N GLY A 87 -2.70 0.61 11.16
CA GLY A 87 -3.99 1.10 11.64
C GLY A 87 -4.77 0.08 12.47
N SER A 88 -5.89 0.50 13.04
CA SER A 88 -6.72 -0.34 13.93
C SER A 88 -7.28 -1.60 13.23
N VAL A 89 -7.79 -2.54 14.02
CA VAL A 89 -8.56 -3.69 13.52
C VAL A 89 -9.82 -3.18 12.82
N ALA A 90 -10.18 -3.80 11.70
CA ALA A 90 -11.36 -3.47 10.89
C ALA A 90 -11.40 -2.06 10.26
N VAL A 91 -10.30 -1.30 10.29
CA VAL A 91 -10.23 0.03 9.63
C VAL A 91 -10.06 -0.02 8.10
N GLY A 92 -9.94 -1.22 7.52
CA GLY A 92 -9.83 -1.41 6.06
C GLY A 92 -8.42 -1.55 5.49
N LYS A 93 -7.40 -1.80 6.32
CA LYS A 93 -5.98 -1.97 5.88
C LYS A 93 -5.83 -2.95 4.70
N SER A 94 -6.46 -4.13 4.79
CA SER A 94 -6.35 -5.17 3.77
C SER A 94 -7.00 -4.78 2.45
N THR A 95 -8.03 -3.94 2.48
CA THR A 95 -8.68 -3.43 1.27
C THR A 95 -7.83 -2.33 0.64
N THR A 96 -7.36 -1.35 1.43
CA THR A 96 -6.39 -0.34 0.96
C THR A 96 -5.16 -0.99 0.33
N ALA A 97 -4.59 -2.02 0.97
CA ALA A 97 -3.41 -2.72 0.47
C ALA A 97 -3.65 -3.42 -0.87
N ARG A 98 -4.78 -4.13 -1.01
CA ARG A 98 -5.16 -4.79 -2.27
C ARG A 98 -5.41 -3.80 -3.40
N VAL A 99 -6.06 -2.67 -3.11
CA VAL A 99 -6.30 -1.61 -4.10
C VAL A 99 -4.97 -1.00 -4.56
N LEU A 100 -4.08 -0.65 -3.63
CA LEU A 100 -2.77 -0.11 -3.97
C LEU A 100 -1.92 -1.12 -4.75
N GLN A 101 -1.94 -2.40 -4.39
CA GLN A 101 -1.27 -3.46 -5.14
C GLN A 101 -1.76 -3.49 -6.59
N ALA A 102 -3.08 -3.49 -6.80
CA ALA A 102 -3.69 -3.53 -8.13
C ALA A 102 -3.36 -2.30 -8.97
N LEU A 103 -3.38 -1.11 -8.38
CA LEU A 103 -3.05 0.14 -9.05
C LEU A 103 -1.55 0.22 -9.40
N LEU A 104 -0.67 -0.06 -8.45
CA LEU A 104 0.78 0.02 -8.64
C LEU A 104 1.32 -1.02 -9.65
N SER A 105 0.68 -2.18 -9.74
CA SER A 105 1.03 -3.22 -10.73
C SER A 105 0.73 -2.80 -12.18
N ARG A 106 -0.21 -1.88 -12.39
CA ARG A 106 -0.68 -1.43 -13.71
C ARG A 106 0.06 -0.18 -14.22
N TRP A 107 1.03 0.33 -13.47
CA TRP A 107 1.86 1.43 -13.95
C TRP A 107 2.73 0.98 -15.14
N PRO A 108 3.06 1.87 -16.10
CA PRO A 108 3.82 1.51 -17.31
C PRO A 108 5.17 0.85 -17.05
N GLU A 109 5.76 1.08 -15.88
CA GLU A 109 7.00 0.43 -15.46
C GLU A 109 6.82 -1.07 -15.13
N HIS A 110 5.60 -1.61 -15.22
CA HIS A 110 5.23 -3.02 -15.02
C HIS A 110 5.89 -3.65 -13.78
N ARG A 111 5.68 -3.01 -12.63
CA ARG A 111 6.32 -3.43 -11.38
C ARG A 111 5.66 -4.71 -10.85
N HIS A 112 6.50 -5.63 -10.36
CA HIS A 112 6.05 -6.75 -9.55
C HIS A 112 5.71 -6.23 -8.15
N VAL A 113 4.45 -6.34 -7.74
CA VAL A 113 3.97 -5.83 -6.44
C VAL A 113 3.41 -6.99 -5.62
N GLU A 114 4.11 -7.33 -4.53
CA GLU A 114 3.66 -8.34 -3.57
C GLU A 114 2.94 -7.70 -2.38
N LEU A 115 2.07 -8.49 -1.77
CA LEU A 115 1.34 -8.14 -0.56
C LEU A 115 1.60 -9.20 0.50
N ILE A 116 2.15 -8.79 1.64
CA ILE A 116 2.42 -9.65 2.80
C ILE A 116 1.66 -9.07 3.99
N THR A 117 0.94 -9.92 4.73
CA THR A 117 0.30 -9.54 6.00
C THR A 117 1.15 -9.96 7.19
N THR A 118 1.21 -9.11 8.21
CA THR A 118 1.93 -9.38 9.47
C THR A 118 1.25 -10.45 10.32
N ASP A 119 -0.05 -10.69 10.13
CA ASP A 119 -0.81 -11.76 10.78
C ASP A 119 -0.18 -13.15 10.58
N GLY A 120 0.48 -13.36 9.43
CA GLY A 120 1.19 -14.61 9.13
C GLY A 120 2.44 -14.84 9.98
N PHE A 121 2.93 -13.82 10.67
CA PHE A 121 4.09 -13.88 11.58
C PHE A 121 3.70 -14.10 13.05
N LEU A 122 2.39 -14.14 13.34
CA LEU A 122 1.93 -14.47 14.69
C LEU A 122 2.31 -15.92 15.05
N HIS A 123 2.65 -16.12 16.32
CA HIS A 123 2.88 -17.47 16.82
C HIS A 123 1.67 -18.38 16.61
N PRO A 124 1.89 -19.69 16.33
CA PRO A 124 0.81 -20.66 16.26
C PRO A 124 -0.03 -20.68 17.54
N ASN A 125 -1.31 -21.02 17.44
CA ASN A 125 -2.23 -21.06 18.58
C ASN A 125 -1.71 -21.93 19.74
N SER A 126 -0.95 -23.00 19.46
CA SER A 126 -0.34 -23.85 20.49
C SER A 126 0.67 -23.06 21.34
N VAL A 127 1.58 -22.33 20.70
CA VAL A 127 2.59 -21.48 21.37
C VAL A 127 1.93 -20.33 22.12
N LEU A 128 0.88 -19.72 21.54
CA LEU A 128 0.12 -18.66 22.22
C LEU A 128 -0.58 -19.17 23.47
N LYS A 129 -1.17 -20.38 23.44
CA LYS A 129 -1.80 -21.02 24.61
C LYS A 129 -0.77 -21.34 25.69
N GLU A 130 0.36 -21.94 25.30
CA GLU A 130 1.45 -22.28 26.22
C GLU A 130 1.97 -21.04 26.96
N ARG A 131 2.06 -19.91 26.27
CA ARG A 131 2.56 -18.64 26.82
C ARG A 131 1.48 -17.77 27.49
N GLY A 132 0.22 -18.21 27.50
CA GLY A 132 -0.89 -17.42 28.05
C GLY A 132 -1.26 -16.16 27.24
N LEU A 133 -0.80 -16.05 25.98
CA LEU A 133 -0.95 -14.86 25.13
C LEU A 133 -2.18 -14.91 24.19
N MET A 134 -3.14 -15.78 24.48
CA MET A 134 -4.32 -15.97 23.61
C MET A 134 -5.19 -14.71 23.51
N GLU A 135 -5.30 -13.93 24.58
CA GLU A 135 -6.06 -12.69 24.61
C GLU A 135 -5.34 -11.55 23.85
N GLU A 136 -4.01 -11.55 23.88
CA GLU A 136 -3.15 -10.57 23.20
C GLU A 136 -3.03 -10.80 21.68
N LYS A 137 -3.47 -11.97 21.18
CA LYS A 137 -3.52 -12.25 19.74
C LYS A 137 -4.32 -11.18 18.98
N ARG A 138 -5.38 -10.64 19.60
CA ARG A 138 -6.19 -9.55 19.02
C ARG A 138 -5.44 -8.22 18.96
N LEU A 139 -4.46 -8.00 19.84
CA LEU A 139 -3.61 -6.81 19.91
C LEU A 139 -2.41 -6.88 18.96
N SER A 140 -1.92 -8.06 18.59
CA SER A 140 -0.75 -8.21 17.72
C SER A 140 -1.07 -8.25 16.22
N ALA A 141 -2.30 -8.60 15.82
CA ALA A 141 -2.81 -8.45 14.43
C ALA A 141 -3.00 -6.97 13.99
N VAL A 142 -2.36 -6.04 14.71
CA VAL A 142 -2.59 -4.58 14.69
C VAL A 142 -1.42 -3.81 14.10
N LEU A 143 -0.21 -4.40 14.07
CA LEU A 143 0.98 -3.82 13.47
C LEU A 143 1.22 -4.39 12.08
#